data_AF-A0A4Q4UAF5-F1
#
_entry.id   AF-A0A4Q4UAF5-F1
#
_cell.length_a   1.000
_cell.length_b   1.000
_cell.length_c   1.000
_cell.angle_alpha   90.00
_cell.angle_beta   90.00
_cell.angle_gamma   90.00
#
_symmetry.space_group_name_H-M   'P 1'
#
loop_
_entity.id
_entity.type
_entity.pdbx_description
1 polymer ?
#
loop_
_entity_poly.entity_id
_entity_poly.type
_entity_poly.pdbx_seq_one_letter_code
_entity_poly.pdbx_strand_id
1 'polypeptide(L)'
;MPSTLDILFRVFLILYFLCQVSGSAYFAFFVNDQLRTYFSEDALKADAHTAHLIYAYLCASAVLGGISLVATLGSWYKGASEKQKKRLTCGGIFPRIISAGTGIAMVVFAVITAKVAWSWGKRFQAGGQDVLVRNCHGLTGMMAALLATVAGYLVLLILVCTATGLAKCCRGALKAQDGADKAELAVQETRLKDIEAQLRTMKFSPKDNRTSVL
;
A
#
# COMPACT_ATOMS: atom_id res chain seq x y z
N MET A 1 22.33 -6.77 -1.62
CA MET A 1 21.98 -6.37 -3.00
C MET A 1 20.47 -6.31 -3.12
N PRO A 2 19.88 -5.28 -3.75
CA PRO A 2 18.45 -5.27 -4.04
C PRO A 2 18.11 -6.47 -4.94
N SER A 3 16.98 -7.13 -4.68
CA SER A 3 16.52 -8.26 -5.51
C SER A 3 16.11 -7.75 -6.89
N THR A 4 16.17 -8.60 -7.92
CA THR A 4 15.72 -8.28 -9.29
C THR A 4 14.30 -7.71 -9.30
N LEU A 5 13.44 -8.20 -8.42
CA LEU A 5 12.07 -7.74 -8.26
C LEU A 5 11.97 -6.31 -7.69
N ASP A 6 12.85 -5.94 -6.73
CA ASP A 6 12.92 -4.56 -6.20
C ASP A 6 13.37 -3.57 -7.28
N ILE A 7 14.33 -3.96 -8.12
CA ILE A 7 14.80 -3.15 -9.25
C ILE A 7 13.68 -2.95 -10.26
N LEU A 8 13.03 -4.03 -10.71
CA LEU A 8 11.93 -3.97 -11.67
C LEU A 8 10.77 -3.11 -11.15
N PHE A 9 10.42 -3.25 -9.88
CA PHE A 9 9.37 -2.46 -9.25
C PHE A 9 9.71 -0.96 -9.21
N ARG A 10 10.97 -0.60 -8.91
CA ARG A 10 11.43 0.80 -8.95
C ARG A 10 11.43 1.39 -10.36
N VAL A 11 11.89 0.63 -11.36
CA VAL A 11 11.81 1.05 -12.78
C VAL A 11 10.36 1.32 -13.16
N PHE A 12 9.47 0.40 -12.81
CA PHE A 12 8.03 0.56 -13.05
C PHE A 12 7.48 1.82 -12.39
N LEU A 13 7.82 2.10 -11.13
CA LEU A 13 7.40 3.32 -10.44
C LEU A 13 7.92 4.60 -11.09
N ILE A 14 9.17 4.61 -11.55
CA ILE A 14 9.74 5.76 -12.26
C ILE A 14 8.98 6.02 -13.56
N LEU A 15 8.78 4.97 -14.37
CA LEU A 15 8.04 5.08 -15.62
C LEU A 15 6.59 5.52 -15.37
N TYR A 16 5.96 4.96 -14.34
CA TYR A 16 4.62 5.34 -13.91
C TYR A 16 4.54 6.84 -13.55
N PHE A 17 5.45 7.34 -12.70
CA PHE A 17 5.45 8.76 -12.35
C PHE A 17 5.80 9.66 -13.53
N LEU A 18 6.73 9.27 -14.40
CA LEU A 18 7.04 10.02 -15.62
C LEU A 18 5.81 10.14 -16.52
N CYS A 19 5.11 9.04 -16.78
CA CYS A 19 3.86 9.03 -17.55
C CYS A 19 2.78 9.87 -16.88
N GLN A 20 2.62 9.76 -15.56
CA GLN A 20 1.62 10.53 -14.82
C GLN A 20 1.91 12.03 -14.85
N VAL A 21 3.15 12.44 -14.63
CA VAL A 21 3.56 13.86 -14.64
C VAL A 21 3.42 14.44 -16.02
N SER A 22 3.98 13.78 -17.03
CA SER A 22 3.90 14.24 -18.43
C SER A 22 2.46 14.27 -18.95
N GLY A 23 1.68 13.20 -18.71
CA GLY A 23 0.27 13.14 -19.09
C GLY A 23 -0.57 14.21 -18.39
N SER A 24 -0.39 14.39 -17.08
CA SER A 24 -1.11 15.42 -16.33
C SER A 24 -0.76 16.83 -16.82
N ALA A 25 0.51 17.11 -17.12
CA ALA A 25 0.93 18.39 -17.67
C ALA A 25 0.36 18.64 -19.07
N TYR A 26 0.41 17.63 -19.96
CA TYR A 26 -0.17 17.71 -21.30
C TYR A 26 -1.68 17.98 -21.25
N PHE A 27 -2.42 17.20 -20.45
CA PHE A 27 -3.87 17.38 -20.36
C PHE A 27 -4.25 18.65 -19.59
N ALA A 28 -3.44 19.13 -18.64
CA ALA A 28 -3.66 20.43 -18.02
C ALA A 28 -3.58 21.55 -19.06
N PHE A 29 -2.56 21.52 -19.92
CA PHE A 29 -2.43 22.46 -21.02
C PHE A 29 -3.65 22.37 -21.95
N PHE A 30 -4.02 21.17 -22.41
CA PHE A 30 -5.20 20.96 -23.26
C PHE A 30 -6.51 21.48 -22.64
N VAL A 31 -6.75 21.19 -21.35
CA VAL A 31 -7.97 21.63 -20.66
C VAL A 31 -8.02 23.15 -20.55
N ASN A 32 -6.91 23.80 -20.22
CA ASN A 32 -6.88 25.25 -20.07
C ASN A 32 -6.90 25.99 -21.41
N ASP A 33 -6.20 25.48 -22.42
CA ASP A 33 -6.01 26.18 -23.69
C ASP A 33 -7.15 25.92 -24.69
N GLN A 34 -7.60 24.66 -24.81
CA GLN A 34 -8.61 24.30 -25.80
C GLN A 34 -10.02 24.22 -25.19
N LEU A 35 -10.20 23.39 -24.15
CA LEU A 35 -11.54 23.13 -23.60
C LEU A 35 -12.15 24.37 -22.93
N ARG A 36 -11.37 25.06 -22.10
CA ARG A 36 -11.86 26.24 -21.39
C ARG A 36 -12.21 27.37 -22.36
N THR A 37 -11.38 27.58 -23.39
CA THR A 37 -11.64 28.58 -24.43
C THR A 37 -12.93 28.25 -25.16
N TYR A 38 -13.07 27.01 -25.64
CA TYR A 38 -14.29 26.51 -26.28
C TYR A 38 -15.54 26.73 -25.42
N PHE A 39 -15.52 26.30 -24.14
CA PHE A 39 -16.68 26.47 -23.25
C PHE A 39 -16.99 27.94 -22.89
N SER A 40 -15.98 28.81 -22.90
CA SER A 40 -16.17 30.23 -22.63
C SER A 40 -16.80 30.95 -23.81
N GLU A 41 -16.43 30.56 -25.03
CA GLU A 41 -16.98 31.09 -26.28
C GLU A 41 -18.43 30.64 -26.51
N ASP A 42 -18.75 29.38 -26.21
CA ASP A 42 -20.11 28.83 -26.38
C ASP A 42 -21.06 29.07 -25.19
N ALA A 43 -20.70 29.99 -24.28
CA ALA A 43 -21.46 30.33 -23.08
C ALA A 43 -21.80 29.14 -22.14
N LEU A 44 -21.03 28.04 -22.22
CA LEU A 44 -21.16 26.85 -21.38
C LEU A 44 -20.47 27.05 -20.01
N LYS A 45 -20.94 28.02 -19.24
CA LYS A 45 -20.31 28.48 -17.98
C LYS A 45 -20.06 27.36 -16.96
N ALA A 46 -20.95 26.38 -16.86
CA ALA A 46 -20.80 25.25 -15.94
C ALA A 46 -19.64 24.32 -16.37
N ASP A 47 -19.51 24.06 -17.67
CA ASP A 47 -18.42 23.26 -18.22
C ASP A 47 -17.08 24.02 -18.15
N ALA A 48 -17.08 25.34 -18.36
CA ALA A 48 -15.90 26.18 -18.18
C ALA A 48 -15.38 26.17 -16.72
N HIS A 49 -16.29 26.25 -15.74
CA HIS A 49 -15.91 26.12 -14.33
C HIS A 49 -15.36 24.72 -14.01
N THR A 50 -15.99 23.68 -14.54
CA THR A 50 -15.53 22.30 -14.36
C THR A 50 -14.17 22.07 -15.00
N ALA A 51 -13.91 22.64 -16.18
CA ALA A 51 -12.61 22.62 -16.83
C ALA A 51 -11.53 23.30 -15.96
N HIS A 52 -11.85 24.41 -15.30
CA HIS A 52 -10.91 25.04 -14.37
C HIS A 52 -10.57 24.13 -13.17
N LEU A 53 -11.56 23.45 -12.59
CA LEU A 53 -11.32 22.51 -11.48
C LEU A 53 -10.44 21.33 -11.92
N ILE A 54 -10.72 20.76 -13.10
CA ILE A 54 -9.93 19.68 -13.69
C ILE A 54 -8.50 20.14 -13.98
N TYR A 55 -8.32 21.35 -14.52
CA TYR A 55 -7.00 21.95 -14.73
C TYR A 55 -6.20 22.04 -13.41
N ALA A 56 -6.81 22.61 -12.37
CA ALA A 56 -6.15 22.74 -11.06
C ALA A 56 -5.75 21.39 -10.47
N TYR A 57 -6.64 20.39 -10.59
CA TYR A 57 -6.36 19.01 -10.18
C TYR A 57 -5.20 18.38 -10.98
N LEU A 58 -5.15 18.57 -12.29
CA LEU A 58 -4.08 18.04 -13.14
C LEU A 58 -2.73 18.70 -12.83
N CYS A 59 -2.70 20.00 -12.58
CA CYS A 59 -1.50 20.70 -12.12
C CYS A 59 -1.02 20.18 -10.76
N ALA A 60 -1.92 20.05 -9.79
CA ALA A 60 -1.59 19.48 -8.48
C ALA A 60 -1.05 18.05 -8.62
N SER A 61 -1.66 17.24 -9.49
CA SER A 61 -1.22 15.87 -9.79
C SER A 61 0.19 15.84 -10.39
N ALA A 62 0.49 16.74 -11.33
CA ALA A 62 1.82 16.83 -11.93
C ALA A 62 2.89 17.24 -10.90
N VAL A 63 2.58 18.20 -10.02
CA VAL A 63 3.51 18.65 -8.97
C VAL A 63 3.76 17.55 -7.95
N LEU A 64 2.70 16.93 -7.42
CA LEU A 64 2.82 15.84 -6.44
C LEU A 64 3.51 14.61 -7.04
N GLY A 65 3.20 14.27 -8.29
CA GLY A 65 3.88 13.22 -9.04
C GLY A 65 5.36 13.53 -9.26
N GLY A 66 5.70 14.78 -9.58
CA GLY A 66 7.09 15.23 -9.77
C GLY A 66 7.91 15.14 -8.48
N ILE A 67 7.35 15.58 -7.36
CA ILE A 67 7.98 15.43 -6.03
C ILE A 67 8.23 13.94 -5.73
N SER A 68 7.24 13.09 -6.01
CA SER A 68 7.35 11.63 -5.81
C SER A 68 8.41 10.99 -6.71
N LEU A 69 8.51 11.44 -7.97
CA LEU A 69 9.53 11.00 -8.92
C LEU A 69 10.94 11.37 -8.43
N VAL A 70 11.15 12.62 -8.03
CA VAL A 70 12.44 13.10 -7.51
C VAL A 70 12.82 12.35 -6.24
N ALA A 71 11.87 12.11 -5.33
CA ALA A 71 12.11 11.31 -4.13
C ALA A 71 12.50 9.86 -4.48
N THR A 72 11.82 9.25 -5.45
CA THR A 72 12.11 7.88 -5.92
C THR A 72 13.50 7.80 -6.54
N LEU A 73 13.86 8.72 -7.43
CA LEU A 73 15.18 8.83 -8.04
C LEU A 73 16.29 9.11 -7.01
N GLY A 74 16.03 10.00 -6.04
CA GLY A 74 16.95 10.30 -4.95
C GLY A 74 17.25 9.09 -4.07
N SER A 75 16.24 8.24 -3.82
CA SER A 75 16.41 6.97 -3.10
C SER A 75 17.20 5.91 -3.87
N TRP A 76 17.26 6.04 -5.20
CA TRP A 76 18.05 5.16 -6.06
C TRP A 76 19.52 5.57 -6.05
N TYR A 77 19.80 6.87 -6.18
CA TYR A 77 21.17 7.40 -6.19
C TYR A 77 21.87 7.28 -4.85
N LYS A 78 21.17 7.59 -3.75
CA LYS A 78 21.67 7.34 -2.39
C LYS A 78 21.30 5.92 -2.03
N GLY A 79 22.10 4.94 -2.49
CA GLY A 79 21.98 3.54 -2.07
C GLY A 79 21.66 3.49 -0.58
N ALA A 80 20.49 2.92 -0.25
CA ALA A 80 19.77 3.15 1.00
C ALA A 80 20.68 3.17 2.23
N SER A 81 21.15 4.36 2.63
CA SER A 81 21.91 4.50 3.86
C SER A 81 20.96 4.22 5.01
N GLU A 82 21.20 3.13 5.74
CA GLU A 82 20.42 2.71 6.91
C GLU A 82 20.21 3.81 7.97
N LYS A 83 20.98 4.90 7.90
CA LYS A 83 20.90 6.04 8.82
C LYS A 83 19.62 6.88 8.71
N GLN A 84 18.79 6.71 7.67
CA GLN A 84 17.53 7.46 7.54
C GLN A 84 16.29 6.77 8.14
N LYS A 85 16.45 5.63 8.82
CA LYS A 85 15.35 4.91 9.50
C LYS A 85 14.90 5.54 10.83
N LYS A 86 15.66 6.49 11.39
CA LYS A 86 15.37 7.13 12.69
C LYS A 86 15.12 8.62 12.57
N ARG A 87 13.97 9.02 12.00
CA ARG A 87 13.37 10.35 12.24
C ARG A 87 11.89 10.36 11.83
N LEU A 88 11.11 9.45 12.42
CA LEU A 88 9.66 9.57 12.52
C LEU A 88 9.31 9.59 14.00
N THR A 89 9.70 10.67 14.66
CA THR A 89 9.44 10.94 16.08
C THR A 89 7.97 11.28 16.26
N CYS A 90 7.25 10.46 17.04
CA CYS A 90 6.04 10.67 17.86
C CYS A 90 4.88 11.63 17.47
N GLY A 91 4.85 12.29 16.31
CA GLY A 91 3.71 13.08 15.80
C GLY A 91 2.89 12.40 14.69
N GLY A 92 3.16 11.11 14.43
CA GLY A 92 2.91 10.43 13.14
C GLY A 92 1.47 10.09 12.75
N ILE A 93 0.44 10.52 13.49
CA ILE A 93 -0.96 10.23 13.16
C ILE A 93 -1.54 11.30 12.22
N PHE A 94 -1.39 12.58 12.57
CA PHE A 94 -1.85 13.71 11.75
C PHE A 94 -1.32 13.71 10.31
N PRO A 95 -0.01 13.55 10.04
CA PRO A 95 0.48 13.51 8.66
C PRO A 95 -0.03 12.29 7.88
N ARG A 96 -0.32 11.16 8.56
CA ARG A 96 -0.92 9.97 7.91
C ARG A 96 -2.38 10.19 7.55
N ILE A 97 -3.16 10.84 8.42
CA ILE A 97 -4.56 11.18 8.15
C ILE A 97 -4.65 12.18 6.99
N ILE A 98 -3.82 13.23 7.01
CA ILE A 98 -3.77 14.21 5.92
C ILE A 98 -3.38 13.52 4.61
N SER A 99 -2.35 12.67 4.62
CA SER A 99 -1.94 11.91 3.44
C SER A 99 -3.04 10.98 2.91
N ALA A 100 -3.78 10.29 3.80
CA ALA A 100 -4.88 9.43 3.40
C ALA A 100 -6.04 10.24 2.81
N GLY A 101 -6.38 11.38 3.42
CA GLY A 101 -7.40 12.31 2.92
C GLY A 101 -7.05 12.88 1.55
N THR A 102 -5.79 13.29 1.35
CA THR A 102 -5.30 13.71 0.04
C THR A 102 -5.41 12.58 -0.97
N GLY A 103 -5.03 11.35 -0.62
CA GLY A 103 -5.17 10.19 -1.51
C GLY A 103 -6.61 9.94 -1.95
N ILE A 104 -7.56 9.95 -1.02
CA ILE A 104 -8.99 9.76 -1.32
C ILE A 104 -9.50 10.89 -2.23
N ALA A 105 -9.17 12.14 -1.92
CA ALA A 105 -9.56 13.28 -2.73
C ALA A 105 -9.06 13.13 -4.17
N MET A 106 -7.80 12.74 -4.36
CA MET A 106 -7.22 12.52 -5.70
C MET A 106 -7.96 11.42 -6.47
N VAL A 107 -8.36 10.33 -5.82
CA VAL A 107 -9.18 9.28 -6.44
C VAL A 107 -10.55 9.80 -6.87
N VAL A 108 -11.22 10.56 -6.01
CA VAL A 108 -12.52 11.17 -6.33
C VAL A 108 -12.41 12.11 -7.52
N PHE A 109 -11.40 12.99 -7.53
CA PHE A 109 -11.15 13.90 -8.65
C PHE A 109 -10.79 13.14 -9.93
N ALA A 110 -10.06 12.03 -9.86
CA ALA A 110 -9.78 11.19 -11.02
C ALA A 110 -11.06 10.60 -11.63
N VAL A 111 -11.97 10.08 -10.78
CA VAL A 111 -13.27 9.55 -11.23
C VAL A 111 -14.13 10.64 -11.87
N ILE A 112 -14.23 11.81 -11.23
CA ILE A 112 -14.98 12.95 -11.76
C ILE A 112 -14.39 13.39 -13.11
N THR A 113 -13.05 13.53 -13.18
CA THR A 113 -12.34 13.92 -14.40
C THR A 113 -12.59 12.93 -15.53
N ALA A 114 -12.50 11.63 -15.25
CA ALA A 114 -12.77 10.59 -16.25
C ALA A 114 -14.21 10.69 -16.79
N LYS A 115 -15.19 10.81 -15.89
CA LYS A 115 -16.61 10.90 -16.27
C LYS A 115 -16.91 12.15 -17.09
N VAL A 116 -16.40 13.30 -16.67
CA VAL A 116 -16.63 14.57 -17.34
C VAL A 116 -15.94 14.60 -18.70
N ALA A 117 -14.67 14.20 -18.77
CA ALA A 117 -13.93 14.11 -20.03
C ALA A 117 -14.62 13.17 -21.02
N TRP A 118 -15.14 12.03 -20.57
CA TRP A 118 -15.94 11.14 -21.41
C TRP A 118 -17.20 11.82 -21.95
N SER A 119 -17.92 12.53 -21.09
CA SER A 119 -19.14 13.26 -21.48
C SER A 119 -18.84 14.36 -22.50
N TRP A 120 -17.76 15.11 -22.32
CA TRP A 120 -17.30 16.11 -23.28
C TRP A 120 -16.91 15.47 -24.61
N GLY A 121 -16.15 14.37 -24.57
CA GLY A 121 -15.80 13.60 -25.76
C GLY A 121 -17.02 13.17 -26.57
N LYS A 122 -18.08 12.67 -25.91
CA LYS A 122 -19.36 12.34 -26.56
C LYS A 122 -20.04 13.55 -27.19
N ARG A 123 -20.00 14.71 -26.55
CA ARG A 123 -20.57 15.96 -27.08
C ARG A 123 -19.80 16.42 -28.33
N PHE A 124 -18.47 16.42 -28.27
CA PHE A 124 -17.64 16.80 -29.41
C PHE A 124 -17.77 15.83 -30.59
N GLN A 125 -18.04 14.56 -30.31
CA GLN A 125 -18.28 13.56 -31.34
C GLN A 125 -19.55 13.87 -32.13
N ALA A 126 -20.60 14.36 -31.45
CA ALA A 126 -21.81 14.83 -32.11
C ALA A 126 -21.58 16.12 -32.93
N GLY A 127 -20.60 16.94 -32.53
CA GLY A 127 -20.21 18.18 -33.22
C GLY A 127 -19.13 18.02 -34.29
N GLY A 128 -18.63 16.81 -34.57
CA GLY A 128 -17.58 16.57 -35.58
C GLY A 128 -16.20 17.11 -35.22
N GLN A 129 -15.90 17.35 -33.93
CA GLN A 129 -14.64 17.93 -33.48
C GLN A 129 -13.61 16.86 -33.07
N ASP A 130 -13.06 16.15 -34.07
CA ASP A 130 -12.24 14.94 -33.86
C ASP A 130 -11.03 15.12 -32.93
N VAL A 131 -10.36 16.27 -32.99
CA VAL A 131 -9.19 16.57 -32.12
C VAL A 131 -9.60 16.67 -30.65
N LEU A 132 -10.70 17.35 -30.36
CA LEU A 132 -11.25 17.51 -29.01
C LEU A 132 -11.77 16.18 -28.47
N VAL A 133 -12.43 15.38 -29.32
CA VAL A 133 -12.88 14.01 -29.01
C VAL A 133 -11.70 13.14 -28.58
N ARG A 134 -10.65 13.08 -29.42
CA ARG A 134 -9.47 12.25 -29.17
C ARG A 134 -8.78 12.63 -27.86
N ASN A 135 -8.60 13.92 -27.60
CA ASN A 135 -7.96 14.37 -26.36
C ASN A 135 -8.84 14.10 -25.13
N CYS A 136 -10.16 14.25 -25.23
CA CYS A 136 -11.09 13.91 -24.15
C CYS A 136 -11.09 12.40 -23.82
N HIS A 137 -11.08 11.54 -24.83
CA HIS A 137 -10.92 10.10 -24.63
C HIS A 137 -9.54 9.73 -24.09
N GLY A 138 -8.49 10.41 -24.54
CA GLY A 138 -7.14 10.27 -23.99
C GLY A 138 -7.07 10.59 -22.50
N LEU A 139 -7.68 11.71 -22.09
CA LEU A 139 -7.78 12.11 -20.68
C LEU A 139 -8.58 11.08 -19.86
N THR A 140 -9.69 10.59 -20.41
CA THR A 140 -10.49 9.52 -19.78
C THR A 140 -9.66 8.26 -19.59
N GLY A 141 -8.95 7.83 -20.63
CA GLY A 141 -8.09 6.64 -20.61
C GLY A 141 -6.96 6.76 -19.58
N MET A 142 -6.32 7.93 -19.50
CA MET A 142 -5.29 8.21 -18.49
C MET A 142 -5.85 8.07 -17.06
N MET A 143 -7.01 8.68 -16.78
CA MET A 143 -7.64 8.58 -15.47
C MET A 143 -8.06 7.15 -15.14
N ALA A 144 -8.60 6.42 -16.10
CA ALA A 144 -8.96 5.01 -15.93
C ALA A 144 -7.72 4.14 -15.62
N ALA A 145 -6.61 4.35 -16.33
CA ALA A 145 -5.36 3.64 -16.07
C ALA A 145 -4.80 3.96 -14.67
N LEU A 146 -4.86 5.23 -14.25
CA LEU A 146 -4.48 5.64 -12.88
C LEU A 146 -5.33 4.94 -11.83
N LEU A 147 -6.66 4.93 -11.99
CA LEU A 147 -7.60 4.27 -11.07
C LEU A 147 -7.38 2.77 -11.02
N ALA A 148 -7.19 2.11 -12.16
CA ALA A 148 -6.89 0.69 -12.23
C ALA A 148 -5.57 0.34 -11.51
N THR A 149 -4.55 1.19 -11.68
CA THR A 149 -3.26 1.04 -10.99
C THR A 149 -3.44 1.17 -9.48
N VAL A 150 -4.16 2.20 -9.01
CA VAL A 150 -4.47 2.40 -7.58
C VAL A 150 -5.25 1.22 -7.01
N ALA A 151 -6.29 0.75 -7.72
CA ALA A 151 -7.07 -0.41 -7.31
C ALA A 151 -6.20 -1.68 -7.22
N GLY A 152 -5.34 -1.92 -8.21
CA GLY A 152 -4.38 -3.03 -8.21
C GLY A 152 -3.42 -2.96 -7.01
N TYR A 153 -2.90 -1.78 -6.69
CA TYR A 153 -2.08 -1.56 -5.50
C TYR A 153 -2.84 -1.84 -4.20
N LEU A 154 -4.10 -1.40 -4.09
CA LEU A 154 -4.92 -1.66 -2.91
C LEU A 154 -5.19 -3.16 -2.73
N VAL A 155 -5.52 -3.87 -3.80
CA VAL A 155 -5.72 -5.33 -3.78
C VAL A 155 -4.43 -6.04 -3.36
N LEU A 156 -3.29 -5.68 -3.95
CA LEU A 156 -2.00 -6.24 -3.58
C LEU A 156 -1.67 -5.98 -2.10
N LEU A 157 -1.95 -4.77 -1.61
CA LEU A 157 -1.73 -4.40 -0.21
C LEU A 157 -2.61 -5.23 0.73
N ILE A 158 -3.89 -5.43 0.40
CA ILE A 158 -4.78 -6.31 1.16
C ILE A 158 -4.26 -7.74 1.19
N LEU A 159 -3.82 -8.28 0.04
CA LEU A 159 -3.25 -9.63 -0.04
C LEU A 159 -1.99 -9.77 0.82
N VAL A 160 -1.07 -8.80 0.75
CA VAL A 160 0.16 -8.80 1.56
C VAL A 160 -0.17 -8.69 3.04
N CYS A 161 -1.06 -7.78 3.44
CA CYS A 161 -1.49 -7.64 4.84
C CYS A 161 -2.13 -8.94 5.36
N THR A 162 -2.99 -9.57 4.54
CA THR A 162 -3.66 -10.83 4.88
C THR A 162 -2.66 -11.97 5.02
N ALA A 163 -1.75 -12.13 4.05
CA ALA A 163 -0.69 -13.13 4.10
C ALA A 163 0.25 -12.92 5.31
N THR A 164 0.58 -11.67 5.64
CA THR A 164 1.41 -11.34 6.82
C THR A 164 0.66 -11.64 8.12
N GLY A 165 -0.65 -11.36 8.16
CA GLY A 165 -1.52 -11.71 9.28
C GLY A 165 -1.60 -13.22 9.49
N LEU A 166 -1.84 -13.97 8.42
CA LEU A 166 -1.85 -15.43 8.43
C LEU A 166 -0.49 -16.00 8.85
N ALA A 167 0.62 -15.49 8.31
CA ALA A 167 1.97 -15.91 8.70
C ALA A 167 2.25 -15.64 10.19
N LYS A 168 1.76 -14.51 10.73
CA LYS A 168 1.84 -14.22 12.17
C LYS A 168 0.99 -15.18 12.99
N CYS A 169 -0.23 -15.48 12.56
CA CYS A 169 -1.11 -16.46 13.21
C CYS A 169 -0.50 -17.86 13.20
N CYS A 170 0.01 -18.33 12.06
CA CYS A 170 0.68 -19.62 11.94
C CYS A 170 1.94 -19.67 12.81
N ARG A 171 2.76 -18.61 12.84
CA ARG A 171 3.93 -18.54 13.73
C ARG A 171 3.54 -18.49 15.21
N GLY A 172 2.42 -17.86 15.53
CA GLY A 172 1.85 -17.85 16.88
C GLY A 172 1.36 -19.23 17.31
N ALA A 173 0.64 -19.94 16.42
CA ALA A 173 0.21 -21.31 16.63
C ALA A 173 1.39 -22.28 16.78
N LEU A 174 2.42 -22.15 15.93
CA LEU A 174 3.64 -22.97 16.03
C LEU A 174 4.38 -22.76 17.36
N LYS A 175 4.45 -21.50 17.83
CA LYS A 175 5.05 -21.17 19.13
C LYS A 175 4.21 -21.67 20.32
N ALA A 176 2.89 -21.63 20.20
CA ALA A 176 1.99 -22.15 21.22
C ALA A 176 2.10 -23.68 21.33
N GLN A 177 2.23 -24.37 20.20
CA GLN A 177 2.43 -25.81 20.14
C GLN A 177 3.80 -26.23 20.70
N ASP A 178 4.89 -25.56 20.31
CA ASP A 178 6.24 -25.82 20.87
C ASP A 178 6.31 -25.53 22.40
N GLY A 179 5.50 -24.60 22.89
CA GLY A 179 5.35 -24.33 24.32
C GLY A 179 4.59 -25.43 25.06
N ALA A 180 3.52 -25.95 24.45
CA ALA A 180 2.73 -27.06 25.00
C ALA A 180 3.57 -28.35 25.06
N ASP A 181 4.29 -28.67 23.99
CA ASP A 181 5.14 -29.86 23.91
C ASP A 181 6.26 -29.84 24.97
N LYS A 182 6.89 -28.68 25.21
CA LYS A 182 7.90 -28.51 26.27
C LYS A 182 7.33 -28.62 27.67
N ALA A 183 6.12 -28.11 27.90
CA ALA A 183 5.45 -28.23 29.19
C ALA A 183 5.10 -29.69 29.49
N GLU A 184 4.63 -30.44 28.50
CA GLU A 184 4.33 -31.86 28.63
C GLU A 184 5.61 -32.67 28.90
N LEU A 185 6.70 -32.37 28.19
CA LEU A 185 8.00 -33.02 28.41
C LEU A 185 8.52 -32.79 29.84
N ALA A 186 8.39 -31.56 30.36
CA ALA A 186 8.82 -31.22 31.72
C ALA A 186 7.99 -31.94 32.80
N VAL A 187 6.69 -32.11 32.57
CA VAL A 187 5.81 -32.88 33.47
C VAL A 187 6.19 -34.36 33.45
N GLN A 188 6.48 -34.93 32.28
CA GLN A 188 6.94 -36.31 32.17
C GLN A 188 8.29 -36.52 32.86
N GLU A 189 9.25 -35.61 32.68
CA GLU A 189 10.57 -35.69 33.32
C GLU A 189 10.47 -35.59 34.85
N THR A 190 9.57 -34.74 35.35
CA THR A 190 9.31 -34.60 36.79
C THR A 190 8.71 -35.87 37.37
N ARG A 191 7.74 -36.50 36.69
CA ARG A 191 7.17 -37.79 37.09
C ARG A 191 8.21 -38.91 37.06
N LEU A 192 9.10 -38.91 36.07
CA LEU A 192 10.17 -39.90 35.96
C LEU A 192 11.15 -39.79 37.15
N LYS A 193 11.53 -38.57 37.53
CA LYS A 193 12.40 -38.32 38.71
C LYS A 193 11.72 -38.71 40.02
N ASP A 194 10.42 -38.49 40.16
CA ASP A 194 9.67 -38.90 41.35
C ASP A 194 9.59 -40.43 41.47
N ILE A 195 9.34 -41.13 40.36
CA ILE A 195 9.39 -42.60 40.31
C ILE A 195 10.79 -43.11 40.65
N GLU A 196 11.84 -42.48 40.12
CA GLU A 196 13.23 -42.86 40.43
C GLU A 196 13.56 -42.63 41.91
N ALA A 197 13.07 -41.54 42.51
CA ALA A 197 13.23 -41.26 43.93
C ALA A 197 12.51 -42.29 44.81
N GLN A 198 11.27 -42.67 44.46
CA GLN A 198 10.51 -43.72 45.15
C GLN A 198 11.19 -45.10 45.01
N LEU A 199 11.80 -45.40 43.86
CA LEU A 199 12.53 -46.64 43.66
C LEU A 199 13.83 -46.69 44.48
N ARG A 200 14.51 -45.55 44.65
CA ARG A 200 15.69 -45.45 45.51
C ARG A 200 15.31 -45.60 46.99
N THR A 201 14.22 -44.99 47.45
CA THR A 201 13.77 -45.16 48.83
C THR A 201 13.30 -46.59 49.13
N MET A 202 12.67 -47.29 48.17
CA MET A 202 12.36 -48.73 48.32
C MET A 202 13.61 -49.62 48.38
N LYS A 203 14.68 -49.29 47.63
CA LYS A 203 15.96 -50.03 47.71
C LYS A 203 16.72 -49.80 49.03
N PHE A 204 16.35 -48.76 49.79
CA PHE A 204 16.96 -48.42 51.08
C PHE A 204 16.05 -48.70 52.30
N SER A 205 15.02 -49.54 52.16
CA SER A 205 14.28 -50.04 53.33
C SER A 205 15.17 -51.00 54.13
N PRO A 206 15.63 -50.66 55.35
CA PRO A 206 16.29 -51.62 56.21
C PRO A 206 15.23 -52.63 56.65
N LYS A 207 15.46 -53.92 56.41
CA LYS A 207 14.72 -54.98 57.10
C LYS A 207 14.86 -54.74 58.61
N ASP A 208 13.80 -54.23 59.23
CA ASP A 208 13.77 -54.04 60.67
C ASP A 208 13.71 -55.42 61.32
N ASN A 209 14.87 -55.80 61.84
CA ASN A 209 15.11 -57.02 62.58
C ASN A 209 14.97 -56.63 64.06
N ARG A 210 13.81 -56.89 64.66
CA ARG A 210 13.66 -56.89 66.13
C ARG A 210 12.91 -58.12 66.61
N THR A 211 13.73 -59.10 66.99
CA THR A 211 13.68 -59.78 68.27
C THR A 211 12.79 -59.07 69.30
N SER A 212 11.69 -59.71 69.70
CA SER A 212 11.04 -59.43 70.98
C SER A 212 11.35 -60.58 71.93
N VAL A 213 12.17 -60.25 72.90
CA VAL A 213 12.35 -60.99 74.15
C VAL A 213 11.13 -60.66 75.02
N LEU A 214 10.26 -61.63 75.28
CA LEU A 214 9.93 -62.20 76.59
C LEU A 214 8.84 -63.27 76.44
#